data_AF-A0A0Q6GFN5-F1
#
_entry.id   AF-A0A0Q6GFN5-F1
#
_cell.length_a   1.000
_cell.length_b   1.000
_cell.length_c   1.000
_cell.angle_alpha   90.00
_cell.angle_beta   90.00
_cell.angle_gamma   90.00
#
_symmetry.space_group_name_H-M   'P 1'
#
loop_
_entity.id
_entity.type
_entity.pdbx_description
1 polymer ?
#
loop_
_entity_poly.entity_id
_entity_poly.type
_entity_poly.pdbx_seq_one_letter_code
_entity_poly.pdbx_strand_id
1 'polypeptide(L)'
;MFGRKKKDADLPADETIVAEVADIDEVDELDEVDGSAGDGSGPWSLEDLDDDRAKAAASRLDLGSVLLPLPAGGQLQVEMTQAGAPQAVHVVTPNGRITVAAFAAPKSPGQWRDVATELADTLRRDNANVSIETGPWGREVVGSTAGGDLRFIGVDGYRWMIRGVATGPAGSVDASSPLVQEARAVIAGTIVDRGTDPHPVRTPLPITLPEALAQQLAAAQQQQMAAAQAQAAQPAPAQSAPAPAQPTPAQQSPAPVADPEEDVRRRRGPGGSAMQQLD
;
A
#
# COMPACT_ATOMS: atom_id res chain seq x y z
N MET A 1 -7.68 -43.47 -67.02
CA MET A 1 -9.08 -43.13 -67.35
C MET A 1 -9.59 -42.22 -66.24
N PHE A 2 -9.78 -40.92 -66.51
CA PHE A 2 -10.21 -39.94 -65.50
C PHE A 2 -11.74 -39.80 -65.50
N GLY A 3 -12.37 -39.84 -64.33
CA GLY A 3 -13.83 -39.70 -64.17
C GLY A 3 -14.20 -38.94 -62.90
N ARG A 4 -14.84 -37.76 -63.07
CA ARG A 4 -15.31 -36.87 -61.99
C ARG A 4 -16.76 -37.18 -61.59
N LYS A 5 -17.13 -36.86 -60.33
CA LYS A 5 -18.41 -36.24 -59.81
C LYS A 5 -18.62 -36.65 -58.35
N LYS A 6 -19.36 -35.94 -57.47
CA LYS A 6 -20.11 -34.65 -57.45
C LYS A 6 -20.14 -34.23 -55.94
N LYS A 7 -19.83 -32.98 -55.54
CA LYS A 7 -20.63 -31.73 -55.51
C LYS A 7 -21.62 -31.57 -54.32
N ASP A 8 -21.22 -30.68 -53.41
CA ASP A 8 -21.89 -29.60 -52.62
C ASP A 8 -23.24 -29.76 -51.88
N ALA A 9 -23.36 -28.90 -50.84
CA ALA A 9 -24.50 -28.45 -50.02
C ALA A 9 -24.66 -29.19 -48.65
N ASP A 10 -24.91 -28.53 -47.51
CA ASP A 10 -25.03 -27.09 -47.19
C ASP A 10 -24.65 -26.80 -45.71
N LEU A 11 -24.49 -25.52 -45.33
CA LEU A 11 -24.22 -25.02 -43.97
C LEU A 11 -25.54 -24.60 -43.25
N PRO A 12 -25.52 -24.10 -41.99
CA PRO A 12 -24.74 -24.46 -40.79
C PRO A 12 -25.67 -24.84 -39.60
N ALA A 13 -25.14 -25.34 -38.49
CA ALA A 13 -25.88 -25.39 -37.22
C ALA A 13 -25.00 -25.33 -35.96
N ASP A 14 -25.38 -24.38 -35.12
CA ASP A 14 -25.21 -24.25 -33.66
C ASP A 14 -23.83 -24.01 -33.03
N GLU A 15 -23.84 -23.10 -32.05
CA GLU A 15 -22.69 -22.72 -31.23
C GLU A 15 -22.56 -23.68 -30.05
N THR A 16 -21.34 -24.09 -29.72
CA THR A 16 -21.04 -24.51 -28.35
C THR A 16 -19.59 -24.16 -28.03
N ILE A 17 -19.39 -22.97 -27.46
CA ILE A 17 -18.10 -22.59 -26.88
C ILE A 17 -17.95 -23.39 -25.58
N VAL A 18 -17.38 -24.58 -25.67
CA VAL A 18 -16.78 -25.26 -24.52
C VAL A 18 -15.50 -24.53 -24.18
N ALA A 19 -15.54 -23.72 -23.12
CA ALA A 19 -14.33 -23.18 -22.52
C ALA A 19 -13.51 -24.35 -21.98
N GLU A 20 -12.29 -24.49 -22.50
CA GLU A 20 -11.31 -25.47 -22.03
C GLU A 20 -10.85 -25.05 -20.63
N VAL A 21 -11.52 -25.58 -19.60
CA VAL A 21 -11.01 -25.60 -18.24
C VAL A 21 -9.81 -26.55 -18.23
N ALA A 22 -8.62 -25.99 -18.41
CA ALA A 22 -7.39 -26.73 -18.17
C ALA A 22 -7.34 -27.12 -16.69
N ASP A 23 -7.37 -28.43 -16.43
CA ASP A 23 -7.11 -28.99 -15.10
C ASP A 23 -5.73 -28.53 -14.62
N ILE A 24 -5.70 -27.78 -13.52
CA ILE A 24 -4.48 -27.36 -12.80
C ILE A 24 -4.37 -28.14 -11.48
N ASP A 25 -4.34 -29.47 -11.62
CA ASP A 25 -4.12 -30.45 -10.54
C ASP A 25 -2.73 -31.12 -10.67
N GLU A 26 -1.67 -30.33 -10.88
CA GLU A 26 -0.29 -30.83 -10.76
C GLU A 26 0.74 -29.72 -10.38
N VAL A 27 0.65 -29.21 -9.14
CA VAL A 27 1.72 -28.44 -8.47
C VAL A 27 1.83 -28.78 -6.98
N ASP A 28 2.00 -30.07 -6.68
CA ASP A 28 2.53 -30.55 -5.38
C ASP A 28 3.92 -31.19 -5.56
N GLU A 29 4.72 -30.62 -6.48
CA GLU A 29 6.17 -30.72 -6.37
C GLU A 29 6.60 -29.94 -5.12
N LEU A 30 6.82 -30.71 -4.06
CA LEU A 30 7.37 -30.34 -2.75
C LEU A 30 8.04 -28.95 -2.73
N ASP A 31 7.34 -27.94 -2.19
CA ASP A 31 7.98 -26.68 -1.76
C ASP A 31 9.13 -27.05 -0.81
N GLU A 32 10.39 -26.94 -1.27
CA GLU A 32 11.58 -27.32 -0.48
C GLU A 32 11.71 -26.53 0.83
N VAL A 33 10.98 -25.42 0.93
CA VAL A 33 10.82 -24.55 2.10
C VAL A 33 9.34 -24.39 2.43
N ASP A 34 8.91 -24.92 3.58
CA ASP A 34 7.49 -25.14 3.89
C ASP A 34 6.75 -23.88 4.39
N GLY A 35 7.48 -22.82 4.74
CA GLY A 35 6.96 -21.66 5.48
C GLY A 35 7.76 -21.38 6.77
N SER A 36 8.51 -22.36 7.28
CA SER A 36 9.12 -22.29 8.61
C SER A 36 10.39 -21.42 8.69
N ALA A 37 10.64 -20.89 9.89
CA ALA A 37 11.94 -20.32 10.24
C ALA A 37 13.02 -21.42 10.28
N GLY A 38 14.11 -21.22 9.53
CA GLY A 38 15.23 -22.17 9.46
C GLY A 38 16.18 -22.04 10.66
N ASP A 39 16.94 -23.10 10.91
CA ASP A 39 17.92 -23.19 12.02
C ASP A 39 19.07 -22.15 11.91
N GLY A 40 19.44 -21.75 10.70
CA GLY A 40 20.51 -20.78 10.41
C GLY A 40 20.05 -19.35 10.08
N SER A 41 18.75 -19.10 9.87
CA SER A 41 18.23 -17.77 9.57
C SER A 41 16.86 -17.58 10.20
N GLY A 42 16.75 -16.59 11.11
CA GLY A 42 15.50 -16.24 11.79
C GLY A 42 14.39 -15.79 10.83
N PRO A 43 13.25 -15.30 11.35
CA PRO A 43 13.00 -14.87 12.72
C PRO A 43 13.13 -15.98 13.78
N TRP A 44 13.50 -15.61 15.01
CA TRP A 44 13.70 -16.54 16.13
C TRP A 44 12.62 -16.37 17.20
N SER A 45 12.30 -17.42 17.96
CA SER A 45 11.56 -17.25 19.22
C SER A 45 12.52 -16.77 20.32
N LEU A 46 12.07 -15.89 21.21
CA LEU A 46 12.90 -15.46 22.35
C LEU A 46 13.24 -16.63 23.30
N GLU A 47 12.36 -17.64 23.39
CA GLU A 47 12.57 -18.86 24.19
C GLU A 47 13.66 -19.79 23.63
N ASP A 48 14.06 -19.61 22.36
CA ASP A 48 15.10 -20.42 21.69
C ASP A 48 16.50 -19.77 21.78
N LEU A 49 16.63 -18.61 22.43
CA LEU A 49 17.89 -17.86 22.54
C LEU A 49 18.51 -18.01 23.94
N ASP A 50 19.83 -18.23 23.99
CA ASP A 50 20.63 -18.19 25.23
C ASP A 50 20.76 -16.77 25.84
N ASP A 51 20.21 -15.76 25.17
CA ASP A 51 20.32 -14.34 25.51
C ASP A 51 19.09 -13.85 26.28
N ASP A 52 19.31 -13.05 27.34
CA ASP A 52 18.20 -12.37 27.99
C ASP A 52 17.56 -11.29 27.07
N ARG A 53 16.30 -10.97 27.39
CA ARG A 53 15.51 -9.99 26.62
C ARG A 53 16.16 -8.61 26.52
N ALA A 54 16.89 -8.17 27.56
CA ALA A 54 17.53 -6.86 27.55
C ALA A 54 18.73 -6.84 26.60
N LYS A 55 19.49 -7.94 26.53
CA LYS A 55 20.56 -8.15 25.55
C LYS A 55 20.00 -8.25 24.12
N ALA A 56 18.91 -8.98 23.92
CA ALA A 56 18.22 -9.04 22.63
C ALA A 56 17.65 -7.68 22.17
N ALA A 57 17.19 -6.85 23.11
CA ALA A 57 16.71 -5.49 22.86
C ALA A 57 17.83 -4.45 22.68
N ALA A 58 19.10 -4.77 22.99
CA ALA A 58 20.20 -3.80 22.88
C ALA A 58 20.46 -3.31 21.43
N SER A 59 20.04 -4.08 20.42
CA SER A 59 20.15 -3.76 18.99
C SER A 59 18.80 -3.73 18.26
N ARG A 60 17.68 -3.79 19.01
CA ARG A 60 16.32 -3.97 18.46
C ARG A 60 15.31 -3.09 19.19
N LEU A 61 14.30 -2.63 18.48
CA LEU A 61 13.14 -2.01 19.10
C LEU A 61 12.27 -3.10 19.73
N ASP A 62 12.24 -3.13 21.06
CA ASP A 62 11.29 -3.98 21.81
C ASP A 62 9.87 -3.43 21.64
N LEU A 63 8.96 -4.24 21.08
CA LEU A 63 7.55 -3.95 20.84
C LEU A 63 6.60 -4.85 21.64
N GLY A 64 7.04 -5.43 22.77
CA GLY A 64 6.22 -6.35 23.55
C GLY A 64 6.30 -7.78 23.01
N SER A 65 5.52 -8.12 21.97
CA SER A 65 5.59 -9.47 21.38
C SER A 65 6.62 -9.63 20.25
N VAL A 66 7.30 -8.56 19.86
CA VAL A 66 8.27 -8.54 18.75
C VAL A 66 9.46 -7.67 19.14
N LEU A 67 10.68 -8.12 18.92
CA LEU A 67 11.88 -7.29 18.98
C LEU A 67 12.38 -7.08 17.54
N LEU A 68 12.17 -5.87 17.03
CA LEU A 68 12.32 -5.53 15.61
C LEU A 68 13.68 -4.84 15.37
N PRO A 69 14.58 -5.36 14.50
CA PRO A 69 15.74 -4.59 14.06
C PRO A 69 15.31 -3.35 13.28
N LEU A 70 15.96 -2.22 13.52
CA LEU A 70 15.79 -1.01 12.71
C LEU A 70 16.93 -0.93 11.67
N PRO A 71 16.63 -0.93 10.36
CA PRO A 71 17.65 -0.78 9.32
C PRO A 71 18.25 0.62 9.36
N ALA A 72 19.47 0.78 8.84
CA ALA A 72 20.18 2.05 8.84
C ALA A 72 19.38 3.13 8.08
N GLY A 73 19.08 4.25 8.75
CA GLY A 73 18.25 5.32 8.19
C GLY A 73 16.74 5.03 8.19
N GLY A 74 16.30 3.89 8.71
CA GLY A 74 14.90 3.56 8.90
C GLY A 74 14.24 4.45 9.95
N GLN A 75 13.13 5.09 9.58
CA GLN A 75 12.31 5.92 10.46
C GLN A 75 11.10 5.11 10.95
N LEU A 76 10.76 5.25 12.23
CA LEU A 76 9.63 4.56 12.81
C LEU A 76 8.35 5.38 12.67
N GLN A 77 7.29 4.77 12.13
CA GLN A 77 5.93 5.29 12.15
C GLN A 77 5.04 4.29 12.88
N VAL A 78 4.28 4.75 13.88
CA VAL A 78 3.33 3.91 14.62
C VAL A 78 1.91 4.24 14.19
N GLU A 79 1.15 3.23 13.80
CA GLU A 79 -0.30 3.31 13.62
C GLU A 79 -0.99 3.08 14.98
N MET A 80 -1.93 3.96 15.32
CA MET A 80 -2.69 3.88 16.57
C MET A 80 -4.16 3.59 16.27
N THR A 81 -4.76 2.71 17.07
CA THR A 81 -6.22 2.54 17.13
C THR A 81 -6.90 3.85 17.55
N GLN A 82 -8.20 3.99 17.28
CA GLN A 82 -9.01 5.11 17.77
C GLN A 82 -9.04 5.22 19.31
N ALA A 83 -8.78 4.11 20.02
CA ALA A 83 -8.67 4.06 21.48
C ALA A 83 -7.28 4.48 22.00
N GLY A 84 -6.31 4.81 21.13
CA GLY A 84 -4.96 5.24 21.48
C GLY A 84 -3.96 4.12 21.75
N ALA A 85 -4.35 2.85 21.61
CA ALA A 85 -3.42 1.72 21.66
C ALA A 85 -2.69 1.52 20.32
N PRO A 86 -1.39 1.14 20.31
CA PRO A 86 -0.66 0.87 19.07
C PRO A 86 -1.25 -0.34 18.33
N GLN A 87 -1.40 -0.21 17.01
CA GLN A 87 -2.01 -1.19 16.13
C GLN A 87 -0.98 -1.84 15.20
N ALA A 88 -0.08 -1.04 14.63
CA ALA A 88 0.98 -1.50 13.74
C ALA A 88 2.21 -0.60 13.86
N VAL A 89 3.36 -1.14 13.47
CA VAL A 89 4.62 -0.42 13.40
C VAL A 89 5.19 -0.56 12.00
N HIS A 90 5.48 0.58 11.38
CA HIS A 90 6.09 0.67 10.07
C HIS A 90 7.49 1.24 10.18
N VAL A 91 8.41 0.65 9.44
CA VAL A 91 9.76 1.14 9.20
C VAL A 91 9.77 1.76 7.81
N VAL A 92 9.95 3.07 7.75
CA VAL A 92 10.05 3.85 6.50
C VAL A 92 11.53 4.00 6.15
N THR A 93 11.95 3.48 5.00
CA THR A 93 13.32 3.59 4.47
C THR A 93 13.31 4.45 3.20
N PRO A 94 14.49 4.86 2.66
CA PRO A 94 14.55 5.52 1.36
C PRO A 94 14.00 4.68 0.19
N ASN A 95 13.93 3.36 0.35
CA ASN A 95 13.50 2.42 -0.68
C ASN A 95 11.99 2.12 -0.63
N GLY A 96 11.32 2.41 0.48
CA GLY A 96 9.88 2.17 0.66
C GLY A 96 9.50 2.03 2.14
N ARG A 97 8.44 1.26 2.41
CA ARG A 97 7.94 1.01 3.75
C ARG A 97 7.88 -0.49 4.02
N ILE A 98 8.39 -0.88 5.18
CA ILE A 98 8.36 -2.25 5.70
C ILE A 98 7.41 -2.26 6.91
N THR A 99 6.41 -3.13 6.91
CA THR A 99 5.51 -3.34 8.06
C THR A 99 5.68 -4.76 8.56
N VAL A 100 5.87 -4.97 9.85
CA VAL A 100 5.99 -6.31 10.44
C VAL A 100 4.92 -6.49 11.51
N ALA A 101 4.17 -7.58 11.41
CA ALA A 101 3.17 -7.98 12.39
C ALA A 101 3.36 -9.45 12.76
N ALA A 102 3.22 -9.77 14.05
CA ALA A 102 3.24 -11.14 14.55
C ALA A 102 1.82 -11.61 14.91
N PHE A 103 1.55 -12.88 14.72
CA PHE A 103 0.26 -13.52 14.95
C PHE A 103 0.44 -14.79 15.77
N ALA A 104 -0.54 -15.14 16.59
CA ALA A 104 -0.60 -16.45 17.22
C ALA A 104 -0.84 -17.54 16.16
N ALA A 105 -0.18 -18.68 16.31
CA ALA A 105 -0.28 -19.81 15.37
C ALA A 105 -0.41 -21.17 16.09
N PRO A 106 -0.76 -22.25 15.37
CA PRO A 106 -0.66 -23.62 15.86
C PRO A 106 0.78 -24.03 16.20
N LYS A 107 0.95 -25.25 16.74
CA LYS A 107 2.28 -25.83 16.97
C LYS A 107 2.95 -26.32 15.67
N SER A 108 2.16 -26.60 14.65
CA SER A 108 2.61 -27.00 13.31
C SER A 108 2.72 -25.77 12.40
N PRO A 109 3.70 -25.74 11.47
CA PRO A 109 3.75 -24.73 10.42
C PRO A 109 2.58 -24.90 9.42
N GLY A 110 2.44 -23.95 8.49
CA GLY A 110 1.46 -23.96 7.41
C GLY A 110 0.48 -22.78 7.45
N GLN A 111 0.37 -22.05 8.57
CA GLN A 111 -0.52 -20.90 8.69
C GLN A 111 -0.15 -19.79 7.69
N TRP A 112 1.13 -19.62 7.37
CA TRP A 112 1.53 -18.67 6.33
C TRP A 112 1.02 -19.08 4.94
N ARG A 113 1.01 -20.38 4.59
CA ARG A 113 0.53 -20.87 3.28
C ARG A 113 -0.96 -20.56 3.07
N ASP A 114 -1.77 -20.77 4.10
CA ASP A 114 -3.21 -20.42 4.10
C ASP A 114 -3.40 -18.89 3.94
N VAL A 115 -2.69 -18.11 4.77
CA VAL A 115 -2.78 -16.65 4.75
C VAL A 115 -2.29 -16.06 3.42
N ALA A 116 -1.23 -16.59 2.83
CA ALA A 116 -0.74 -16.19 1.52
C ALA A 116 -1.79 -16.41 0.42
N THR A 117 -2.49 -17.55 0.45
CA THR A 117 -3.57 -17.88 -0.49
C THR A 117 -4.72 -16.88 -0.37
N GLU A 118 -5.20 -16.64 0.86
CA GLU A 118 -6.27 -15.66 1.13
C GLU A 118 -5.88 -14.21 0.76
N LEU A 119 -4.63 -13.82 0.98
CA LEU A 119 -4.11 -12.50 0.59
C LEU A 119 -4.08 -12.34 -0.93
N ALA A 120 -3.61 -13.36 -1.66
CA ALA A 120 -3.60 -13.35 -3.12
C ALA A 120 -5.03 -13.23 -3.69
N ASP A 121 -5.99 -13.97 -3.15
CA ASP A 121 -7.40 -13.91 -3.59
C ASP A 121 -8.10 -12.61 -3.18
N THR A 122 -7.66 -11.96 -2.11
CA THR A 122 -8.15 -10.62 -1.74
C THR A 122 -7.63 -9.57 -2.71
N LEU A 123 -6.33 -9.56 -2.98
CA LEU A 123 -5.73 -8.65 -3.97
C LEU A 123 -6.34 -8.81 -5.37
N ARG A 124 -6.60 -10.04 -5.82
CA ARG A 124 -7.26 -10.31 -7.12
C ARG A 124 -8.68 -9.72 -7.18
N ARG A 125 -9.46 -9.87 -6.10
CA ARG A 125 -10.81 -9.27 -6.00
C ARG A 125 -10.77 -7.74 -6.00
N ASP A 126 -9.70 -7.15 -5.46
CA ASP A 126 -9.43 -5.71 -5.49
C ASP A 126 -8.83 -5.22 -6.82
N ASN A 127 -8.82 -6.07 -7.86
CA ASN A 127 -8.30 -5.80 -9.22
C ASN A 127 -6.79 -5.47 -9.26
N ALA A 128 -6.01 -5.94 -8.28
CA ALA A 128 -4.56 -5.93 -8.38
C ALA A 128 -4.06 -7.01 -9.37
N ASN A 129 -2.92 -6.76 -10.00
CA ASN A 129 -2.16 -7.85 -10.61
C ASN A 129 -1.41 -8.61 -9.49
N VAL A 130 -1.46 -9.93 -9.49
CA VAL A 130 -0.98 -10.77 -8.38
C VAL A 130 -0.16 -11.95 -8.88
N SER A 131 1.10 -12.04 -8.46
CA SER A 131 1.94 -13.23 -8.60
C SER A 131 2.25 -13.84 -7.23
N ILE A 132 2.57 -15.14 -7.24
CA ILE A 132 3.17 -15.84 -6.11
C ILE A 132 4.59 -16.21 -6.55
N GLU A 133 5.56 -15.92 -5.70
CA GLU A 133 6.99 -16.17 -5.96
C GLU A 133 7.61 -16.95 -4.79
N THR A 134 8.70 -17.67 -5.05
CA THR A 134 9.45 -18.36 -3.99
C THR A 134 10.48 -17.43 -3.36
N GLY A 135 10.32 -17.17 -2.07
CA GLY A 135 11.29 -16.48 -1.21
C GLY A 135 12.05 -17.42 -0.26
N PRO A 136 12.88 -16.87 0.65
CA PRO A 136 13.72 -17.68 1.55
C PRO A 136 12.96 -18.61 2.50
N TRP A 137 11.72 -18.24 2.85
CA TRP A 137 10.82 -19.01 3.71
C TRP A 137 9.63 -19.57 2.93
N GLY A 138 9.80 -19.85 1.64
CA GLY A 138 8.73 -20.29 0.75
C GLY A 138 7.93 -19.13 0.17
N ARG A 139 6.61 -19.33 -0.02
CA ARG A 139 5.76 -18.49 -0.86
C ARG A 139 5.72 -17.03 -0.38
N GLU A 140 5.96 -16.09 -1.29
CA GLU A 140 5.76 -14.65 -1.11
C GLU A 140 4.68 -14.18 -2.09
N VAL A 141 3.77 -13.29 -1.65
CA VAL A 141 2.68 -12.78 -2.50
C VAL A 141 3.04 -11.39 -2.97
N VAL A 142 3.13 -11.19 -4.28
CA VAL A 142 3.45 -9.91 -4.91
C VAL A 142 2.19 -9.34 -5.54
N GLY A 143 1.88 -8.07 -5.25
CA GLY A 143 0.72 -7.35 -5.74
C GLY A 143 1.11 -6.01 -6.34
N SER A 144 0.62 -5.73 -7.55
CA SER A 144 0.69 -4.39 -8.17
C SER A 144 -0.67 -3.73 -8.17
N THR A 145 -0.74 -2.53 -7.58
CA THR A 145 -1.97 -1.75 -7.42
C THR A 145 -1.80 -0.32 -7.97
N ALA A 146 -2.90 0.41 -8.13
CA ALA A 146 -2.84 1.84 -8.47
C ALA A 146 -2.11 2.71 -7.43
N GLY A 147 -1.98 2.23 -6.18
CA GLY A 147 -1.25 2.90 -5.10
C GLY A 147 0.25 2.59 -5.03
N GLY A 148 0.76 1.73 -5.92
CA GLY A 148 2.11 1.18 -5.87
C GLY A 148 2.12 -0.35 -5.73
N ASP A 149 3.33 -0.90 -5.63
CA ASP A 149 3.54 -2.33 -5.49
C ASP A 149 3.78 -2.73 -4.04
N LEU A 150 3.44 -3.98 -3.73
CA LEU A 150 3.63 -4.57 -2.41
C LEU A 150 4.03 -6.04 -2.51
N ARG A 151 4.85 -6.49 -1.55
CA ARG A 151 5.22 -7.91 -1.38
C ARG A 151 4.95 -8.32 0.05
N PHE A 152 4.09 -9.31 0.23
CA PHE A 152 3.91 -9.99 1.51
C PHE A 152 4.92 -11.14 1.62
N ILE A 153 5.60 -11.18 2.77
CA ILE A 153 6.58 -12.19 3.13
C ILE A 153 6.13 -12.72 4.48
N GLY A 154 6.09 -14.03 4.68
CA GLY A 154 5.72 -14.59 5.97
C GLY A 154 6.56 -15.79 6.36
N VAL A 155 6.60 -16.02 7.66
CA VAL A 155 7.40 -17.06 8.29
C VAL A 155 6.62 -17.65 9.46
N ASP A 156 6.40 -18.95 9.44
CA ASP A 156 5.82 -19.71 10.55
C ASP A 156 6.93 -20.10 11.54
N GLY A 157 6.63 -19.99 12.83
CA GLY A 157 7.46 -20.47 13.93
C GLY A 157 6.63 -21.22 14.96
N TYR A 158 7.26 -21.65 16.06
CA TYR A 158 6.53 -22.44 17.06
C TYR A 158 5.47 -21.60 17.79
N ARG A 159 4.19 -21.81 17.42
CA ARG A 159 3.03 -21.11 17.99
C ARG A 159 2.96 -19.61 17.69
N TRP A 160 3.70 -19.15 16.68
CA TRP A 160 3.65 -17.78 16.14
C TRP A 160 3.85 -17.78 14.62
N MET A 161 3.41 -16.71 13.95
CA MET A 161 3.69 -16.45 12.53
C MET A 161 4.02 -14.96 12.36
N ILE A 162 5.07 -14.64 11.62
CA ILE A 162 5.43 -13.28 11.23
C ILE A 162 4.92 -13.02 9.82
N ARG A 163 4.28 -11.86 9.61
CA ARG A 163 3.99 -11.31 8.28
C ARG A 163 4.69 -9.97 8.12
N GLY A 164 5.69 -9.93 7.26
CA GLY A 164 6.26 -8.71 6.69
C GLY A 164 5.49 -8.24 5.46
N VAL A 165 5.44 -6.92 5.26
CA VAL A 165 4.90 -6.28 4.07
C VAL A 165 5.88 -5.23 3.60
N ALA A 166 6.51 -5.45 2.45
CA ALA A 166 7.21 -4.41 1.71
C ALA A 166 6.18 -3.64 0.86
N THR A 167 6.26 -2.32 0.81
CA THR A 167 5.41 -1.47 -0.04
C THR A 167 6.21 -0.29 -0.58
N GLY A 168 6.08 0.00 -1.87
CA GLY A 168 6.78 1.12 -2.50
C GLY A 168 6.24 1.47 -3.90
N PRO A 169 6.96 2.32 -4.64
CA PRO A 169 6.62 2.66 -6.03
C PRO A 169 6.56 1.43 -6.96
N ALA A 170 5.98 1.59 -8.14
CA ALA A 170 5.96 0.52 -9.15
C ALA A 170 7.39 0.05 -9.50
N GLY A 171 7.60 -1.26 -9.56
CA GLY A 171 8.89 -1.92 -9.75
C GLY A 171 9.77 -2.04 -8.50
N SER A 172 9.35 -1.49 -7.34
CA SER A 172 10.19 -1.48 -6.13
C SER A 172 10.19 -2.79 -5.31
N VAL A 173 9.37 -3.78 -5.67
CA VAL A 173 9.19 -5.02 -4.90
C VAL A 173 9.67 -6.28 -5.62
N ASP A 174 10.51 -6.15 -6.65
CA ASP A 174 11.24 -7.27 -7.24
C ASP A 174 12.06 -8.03 -6.17
N ALA A 175 12.25 -9.34 -6.33
CA ALA A 175 12.93 -10.18 -5.34
C ALA A 175 14.39 -9.78 -5.07
N SER A 176 15.03 -9.08 -6.01
CA SER A 176 16.40 -8.53 -5.90
C SER A 176 16.43 -7.05 -5.51
N SER A 177 15.28 -6.38 -5.38
CA SER A 177 15.20 -4.95 -5.04
C SER A 177 15.79 -4.63 -3.65
N PRO A 178 16.34 -3.43 -3.43
CA PRO A 178 16.82 -3.00 -2.12
C PRO A 178 15.74 -3.07 -1.03
N LEU A 179 14.49 -2.71 -1.36
CA LEU A 179 13.37 -2.76 -0.41
C LEU A 179 13.07 -4.19 0.05
N VAL A 180 13.09 -5.17 -0.84
CA VAL A 180 12.82 -6.58 -0.49
C VAL A 180 14.01 -7.19 0.26
N GLN A 181 15.25 -6.82 -0.09
CA GLN A 181 16.43 -7.19 0.70
C GLN A 181 16.37 -6.62 2.13
N GLU A 182 16.01 -5.34 2.29
CA GLU A 182 15.79 -4.71 3.60
C GLU A 182 14.65 -5.38 4.37
N ALA A 183 13.51 -5.66 3.72
CA ALA A 183 12.38 -6.34 4.34
C ALA A 183 12.75 -7.74 4.85
N ARG A 184 13.43 -8.54 4.02
CA ARG A 184 13.92 -9.87 4.40
C ARG A 184 14.97 -9.77 5.51
N ALA A 185 15.89 -8.79 5.48
CA ALA A 185 16.86 -8.60 6.57
C ALA A 185 16.17 -8.20 7.90
N VAL A 186 15.12 -7.39 7.85
CA VAL A 186 14.32 -7.02 9.04
C VAL A 186 13.56 -8.23 9.59
N ILE A 187 12.90 -9.00 8.73
CA ILE A 187 12.17 -10.24 9.09
C ILE A 187 13.14 -11.27 9.67
N ALA A 188 14.23 -11.58 8.96
CA ALA A 188 15.25 -12.53 9.40
C ALA A 188 15.86 -12.12 10.74
N GLY A 189 16.06 -10.81 10.94
CA GLY A 189 16.54 -10.27 12.19
C GLY A 189 15.50 -10.20 13.32
N THR A 190 14.21 -10.46 13.07
CA THR A 190 13.16 -10.28 14.10
C THR A 190 13.22 -11.40 15.15
N ILE A 191 13.01 -11.04 16.42
CA ILE A 191 12.80 -12.02 17.51
C ILE A 191 11.35 -11.90 17.98
N VAL A 192 10.68 -13.01 18.22
CA VAL A 192 9.27 -13.07 18.64
C VAL A 192 9.19 -13.54 20.08
N ASP A 193 8.53 -12.75 20.93
CA ASP A 193 8.09 -13.20 22.26
C ASP A 193 6.57 -13.32 22.25
N ARG A 194 6.08 -14.52 21.91
CA ARG A 194 4.65 -14.82 21.89
C ARG A 194 4.02 -14.90 23.28
N GLY A 195 4.82 -14.79 24.34
CA GLY A 195 4.40 -14.94 25.73
C GLY A 195 3.76 -16.30 26.06
N THR A 196 3.41 -16.43 27.34
CA THR A 196 2.70 -17.60 27.89
C THR A 196 1.20 -17.59 27.63
N ASP A 197 0.62 -16.42 27.35
CA ASP A 197 -0.83 -16.25 27.32
C ASP A 197 -1.52 -17.01 26.15
N PRO A 198 -2.73 -17.53 26.38
CA PRO A 198 -3.50 -18.22 25.36
C PRO A 198 -4.14 -17.20 24.40
N HIS A 199 -3.66 -17.19 23.16
CA HIS A 199 -4.24 -16.42 22.06
C HIS A 199 -4.90 -17.37 21.05
N PRO A 200 -6.10 -17.05 20.51
CA PRO A 200 -6.67 -17.80 19.40
C PRO A 200 -5.77 -17.74 18.15
N VAL A 201 -5.72 -18.84 17.41
CA VAL A 201 -4.99 -18.93 16.12
C VAL A 201 -5.38 -17.78 15.19
N ARG A 202 -4.39 -17.21 14.49
CA ARG A 202 -4.50 -16.03 13.60
C ARG A 202 -4.85 -14.70 14.27
N THR A 203 -4.92 -14.63 15.60
CA THR A 203 -5.03 -13.35 16.33
C THR A 203 -3.68 -12.60 16.28
N PRO A 204 -3.65 -11.28 16.02
CA PRO A 204 -2.42 -10.48 16.18
C PRO A 204 -1.89 -10.56 17.61
N LEU A 205 -0.57 -10.68 17.76
CA LEU A 205 0.09 -10.59 19.05
C LEU A 205 0.19 -9.12 19.50
N PRO A 206 0.08 -8.81 20.80
CA PRO A 206 0.01 -7.45 21.30
C PRO A 206 1.30 -6.66 21.06
N ILE A 207 1.15 -5.44 20.56
CA ILE A 207 2.24 -4.47 20.42
C ILE A 207 2.23 -3.55 21.65
N THR A 208 3.40 -3.34 22.24
CA THR A 208 3.62 -2.38 23.33
C THR A 208 4.78 -1.46 22.93
N LEU A 209 4.58 -0.15 22.92
CA LEU A 209 5.70 0.76 22.66
C LEU A 209 6.60 0.91 23.90
N PRO A 210 7.93 1.02 23.74
CA PRO A 210 8.83 1.43 24.81
C PRO A 210 8.39 2.77 25.41
N GLU A 211 8.50 2.90 26.72
CA GLU A 211 8.04 4.09 27.44
C GLU A 211 8.66 5.39 26.89
N ALA A 212 9.96 5.38 26.60
CA ALA A 212 10.66 6.53 26.02
C ALA A 212 10.06 6.97 24.67
N LEU A 213 9.69 6.03 23.80
CA LEU A 213 9.06 6.31 22.51
C LEU A 213 7.61 6.81 22.70
N ALA A 214 6.85 6.18 23.61
CA ALA A 214 5.49 6.62 23.92
C ALA A 214 5.46 8.06 24.47
N GLN A 215 6.39 8.41 25.37
CA GLN A 215 6.57 9.76 25.90
C GLN A 215 6.94 10.77 24.80
N GLN A 216 7.85 10.41 23.89
CA GLN A 216 8.24 11.26 22.75
C GLN A 216 7.05 11.55 21.80
N LEU A 217 6.27 10.52 21.46
CA LEU A 217 5.08 10.68 20.62
C LEU A 217 4.01 11.55 21.28
N ALA A 218 3.77 11.36 22.59
CA ALA A 218 2.83 12.18 23.36
C ALA A 218 3.27 13.66 23.41
N ALA A 219 4.57 13.92 23.64
CA ALA A 219 5.12 15.28 23.65
C ALA A 219 5.00 15.96 22.28
N ALA A 220 5.26 15.23 21.18
CA ALA A 220 5.11 15.75 19.83
C ALA A 220 3.65 16.12 19.50
N GLN A 221 2.67 15.28 19.87
CA GLN A 221 1.25 15.59 19.73
C GLN A 221 0.85 16.84 20.52
N GLN A 222 1.30 16.98 21.78
CA GLN A 222 1.00 18.17 22.59
C GLN A 222 1.53 19.46 21.95
N GLN A 223 2.74 19.43 21.39
CA GLN A 223 3.31 20.57 20.66
C GLN A 223 2.51 20.92 19.40
N GLN A 224 2.08 19.92 18.62
CA GLN A 224 1.24 20.13 17.44
C GLN A 224 -0.13 20.73 17.80
N MET A 225 -0.78 20.24 18.86
CA MET A 225 -2.05 20.78 19.34
C MET A 225 -1.92 22.23 19.83
N ALA A 226 -0.85 22.55 20.57
CA ALA A 226 -0.57 23.92 21.00
C ALA A 226 -0.30 24.86 19.83
N ALA A 227 0.44 24.41 18.81
CA ALA A 227 0.70 25.19 17.59
C ALA A 227 -0.59 25.45 16.79
N ALA A 228 -1.45 24.43 16.64
CA ALA A 228 -2.75 24.57 15.96
C ALA A 228 -3.69 25.55 16.70
N GLN A 229 -3.74 25.50 18.04
CA GLN A 229 -4.49 26.46 18.85
C GLN A 229 -3.93 27.88 18.72
N ALA A 230 -2.61 28.05 18.73
CA ALA A 230 -1.96 29.35 18.55
C ALA A 230 -2.22 29.95 17.15
N GLN A 231 -2.29 29.12 16.10
CA GLN A 231 -2.64 29.54 14.74
C GLN A 231 -4.13 29.92 14.64
N ALA A 232 -5.02 29.15 15.25
CA ALA A 232 -6.46 29.46 15.32
C ALA A 232 -6.77 30.73 16.14
N ALA A 233 -5.88 31.12 17.07
CA ALA A 233 -6.02 32.31 17.91
C ALA A 233 -5.44 33.60 17.27
N GLN A 234 -4.81 33.55 16.10
CA GLN A 234 -4.34 34.75 15.41
C GLN A 234 -5.52 35.50 14.78
N PRO A 235 -5.77 36.77 15.14
CA PRO A 235 -6.84 37.54 14.53
C PRO A 235 -6.52 37.78 13.04
N ALA A 236 -7.50 37.54 12.17
CA ALA A 236 -7.37 37.82 10.74
C ALA A 236 -6.93 39.28 10.53
N PRO A 237 -6.00 39.57 9.61
CA PRO A 237 -5.53 40.92 9.36
C PRO A 237 -6.71 41.80 8.96
N ALA A 238 -6.99 42.81 9.77
CA ALA A 238 -8.11 43.72 9.55
C ALA A 238 -7.93 44.40 8.18
N GLN A 239 -8.80 44.05 7.24
CA GLN A 239 -8.81 44.67 5.92
C GLN A 239 -9.14 46.16 6.11
N SER A 240 -8.15 47.00 5.83
CA SER A 240 -8.27 48.46 5.90
C SER A 240 -9.49 48.92 5.11
N ALA A 241 -10.46 49.52 5.80
CA ALA A 241 -11.69 49.98 5.16
C ALA A 241 -11.38 50.97 4.02
N PRO A 242 -12.06 50.87 2.86
CA PRO A 242 -11.84 51.81 1.77
C PRO A 242 -12.30 53.22 2.19
N ALA A 243 -11.44 54.21 1.97
CA ALA A 243 -11.74 55.60 2.28
C ALA A 243 -12.95 56.10 1.44
N PRO A 244 -13.85 56.92 2.02
CA PRO A 244 -15.01 57.41 1.30
C PRO A 244 -14.60 58.40 0.19
N ALA A 245 -14.88 58.03 -1.06
CA ALA A 245 -14.64 58.89 -2.22
C ALA A 245 -15.60 60.10 -2.21
N GLN A 246 -15.07 61.29 -2.50
CA GLN A 246 -15.87 62.51 -2.65
C GLN A 246 -16.57 62.54 -4.02
N PRO A 247 -17.80 63.09 -4.13
CA PRO A 247 -18.52 63.16 -5.39
C PRO A 247 -18.00 64.30 -6.30
N THR A 248 -17.61 63.96 -7.52
CA THR A 248 -17.24 64.92 -8.58
C THR A 248 -18.49 65.57 -9.20
N PRO A 249 -18.49 66.87 -9.50
CA PRO A 249 -19.60 67.50 -10.22
C PRO A 249 -19.58 67.12 -11.72
N ALA A 250 -20.77 67.00 -12.30
CA ALA A 250 -20.97 66.65 -13.71
C ALA A 250 -20.44 67.73 -14.67
N GLN A 251 -19.80 67.30 -15.76
CA GLN A 251 -19.56 68.12 -16.95
C GLN A 251 -20.19 67.47 -18.18
N GLN A 252 -20.82 68.31 -18.99
CA GLN A 252 -21.69 67.92 -20.10
C GLN A 252 -20.89 67.70 -21.39
N SER A 253 -21.42 66.84 -22.27
CA SER A 253 -20.94 66.68 -23.65
C SER A 253 -21.08 67.98 -24.46
N PRO A 254 -20.38 68.09 -25.59
CA PRO A 254 -21.15 68.15 -26.83
C PRO A 254 -20.58 67.37 -28.03
N ALA A 255 -21.51 66.72 -28.74
CA ALA A 255 -21.69 66.63 -30.20
C ALA A 255 -20.56 66.15 -31.16
N PRO A 256 -20.92 65.50 -32.29
CA PRO A 256 -19.98 64.80 -33.18
C PRO A 256 -19.54 65.61 -34.41
N VAL A 257 -18.48 65.16 -35.07
CA VAL A 257 -18.08 65.55 -36.44
C VAL A 257 -17.85 64.28 -37.27
N ALA A 258 -18.21 64.32 -38.54
CA ALA A 258 -18.24 63.17 -39.44
C ALA A 258 -17.00 63.03 -40.34
N ASP A 259 -16.83 61.79 -40.82
CA ASP A 259 -16.02 61.22 -41.93
C ASP A 259 -15.83 62.10 -43.19
N PRO A 260 -14.83 61.83 -44.09
CA PRO A 260 -14.81 60.56 -44.88
C PRO A 260 -13.49 59.97 -45.49
N GLU A 261 -13.63 58.70 -45.92
CA GLU A 261 -13.09 58.03 -47.16
C GLU A 261 -11.63 57.51 -47.25
N GLU A 262 -11.28 56.43 -48.01
CA GLU A 262 -11.97 55.45 -48.94
C GLU A 262 -11.15 54.12 -49.03
N ASP A 263 -11.60 52.95 -49.49
CA ASP A 263 -12.82 52.12 -49.30
C ASP A 263 -12.44 50.86 -48.45
N VAL A 264 -11.65 49.83 -48.85
CA VAL A 264 -11.36 49.23 -50.18
C VAL A 264 -11.69 47.72 -50.17
N ARG A 265 -12.99 47.40 -50.16
CA ARG A 265 -13.66 46.19 -50.70
C ARG A 265 -12.95 44.82 -50.62
N ARG A 266 -13.59 43.88 -49.90
CA ARG A 266 -14.30 42.66 -50.43
C ARG A 266 -14.90 41.90 -49.24
N ARG A 267 -16.24 41.80 -49.12
CA ARG A 267 -17.11 40.72 -49.68
C ARG A 267 -16.60 39.31 -49.32
N ARG A 268 -17.40 38.35 -48.82
CA ARG A 268 -18.85 38.22 -48.52
C ARG A 268 -18.95 36.85 -47.80
N GLY A 269 -19.36 36.72 -46.53
CA GLY A 269 -20.75 36.44 -46.08
C GLY A 269 -21.22 34.99 -46.35
N PRO A 270 -22.30 34.45 -45.75
CA PRO A 270 -23.05 34.81 -44.53
C PRO A 270 -22.88 33.73 -43.40
N GLY A 271 -23.43 33.90 -42.19
CA GLY A 271 -24.73 33.36 -41.76
C GLY A 271 -24.76 31.82 -41.69
N GLY A 272 -25.05 31.15 -40.57
CA GLY A 272 -25.69 31.56 -39.31
C GLY A 272 -26.73 30.50 -38.91
N SER A 273 -27.02 30.34 -37.61
CA SER A 273 -28.14 29.55 -37.05
C SER A 273 -28.13 28.02 -37.34
N ALA A 274 -27.95 27.11 -36.37
CA ALA A 274 -28.79 26.79 -35.19
C ALA A 274 -29.65 25.52 -35.41
N MET A 275 -30.13 24.96 -34.30
CA MET A 275 -30.99 23.75 -34.17
C MET A 275 -30.25 22.41 -34.37
N GLN A 276 -30.23 21.56 -33.32
CA GLN A 276 -31.10 20.38 -33.09
C GLN A 276 -30.57 19.14 -33.84
N GLN A 277 -30.70 17.89 -33.38
CA GLN A 277 -31.29 17.29 -32.17
C GLN A 277 -30.76 15.83 -32.12
N LEU A 278 -30.45 15.30 -30.93
CA LEU A 278 -30.33 13.85 -30.65
C LEU A 278 -29.21 13.12 -31.46
N ASP A 279 -28.69 11.96 -31.04
CA ASP A 279 -28.95 11.10 -29.87
C ASP A 279 -27.70 11.00 -28.96
#